data_AF-A0A6S6SF24-F1
#
_entry.id   AF-A0A6S6SF24-F1
#
_cell.length_a   1.000
_cell.length_b   1.000
_cell.length_c   1.000
_cell.angle_alpha   90.00
_cell.angle_beta   90.00
_cell.angle_gamma   90.00
#
_symmetry.space_group_name_H-M   'P 1'
#
loop_
_entity.id
_entity.type
_entity.pdbx_description
1 polymer ?
#
loop_
_entity_poly.entity_id
_entity_poly.type
_entity_poly.pdbx_seq_one_letter_code
_entity_poly.pdbx_strand_id
1 'polypeptide(L)'
;MQLVLSLFTGIGLLDKAFKEDGFCVVSSGDLITGQDVRDFTGVKNKFDGIIGGSPCQDFSKANRNRPELNKSYGFEMLNEFKRVVLECNPTWALLENVAGVPNLEIEGYNYQRIDINQSWYEDVNRLRHIQFYYKDTLTPLQIKRSVTDRDVKLTGCALASDNRSFNELKKLQGLSDDFNLPSFNVQGKKRAVGNGVPLSIGRVLAHAVKSVTIQDNFNAAESQFKYCLCGCGRVVTSTRAKYYDYSCRKRKQRSNKNNMPGRVTL
;
A
#
# COMPACT_ATOMS: atom_id res chain seq x y z
N MET A 1 15.54 15.46 4.59
CA MET A 1 14.50 14.71 5.34
C MET A 1 13.15 15.07 4.74
N GLN A 2 12.34 14.09 4.34
CA GLN A 2 11.04 14.34 3.71
C GLN A 2 9.91 14.36 4.73
N LEU A 3 8.94 15.25 4.53
CA LEU A 3 7.70 15.36 5.30
C LEU A 3 6.58 14.59 4.60
N VAL A 4 6.05 13.58 5.28
CA VAL A 4 5.03 12.65 4.75
C VAL A 4 3.76 12.73 5.57
N LEU A 5 2.62 12.85 4.90
CA LEU A 5 1.30 12.75 5.53
C LEU A 5 0.83 11.28 5.53
N SER A 6 0.44 10.76 6.69
CA SER A 6 -0.20 9.46 6.85
C SER A 6 -1.71 9.63 6.99
N LEU A 7 -2.46 9.06 6.05
CA LEU A 7 -3.92 8.96 6.07
C LEU A 7 -4.35 7.57 6.56
N PHE A 8 -5.52 7.47 7.19
CA PHE A 8 -6.05 6.21 7.73
C PHE A 8 -5.05 5.52 8.66
N THR A 9 -4.49 6.30 9.59
CA THR A 9 -3.27 5.93 10.30
C THR A 9 -3.44 4.67 11.16
N GLY A 10 -4.65 4.37 11.63
CA GLY A 10 -4.87 3.37 12.67
C GLY A 10 -3.93 3.61 13.85
N ILE A 11 -3.13 2.59 14.20
CA ILE A 11 -2.09 2.69 15.25
C ILE A 11 -0.70 3.04 14.71
N GLY A 12 -0.59 3.48 13.45
CA GLY A 12 0.65 4.00 12.86
C GLY A 12 1.69 2.94 12.54
N LEU A 13 1.31 1.73 12.12
CA LEU A 13 2.30 0.71 11.73
C LEU A 13 3.05 1.06 10.44
N LEU A 14 2.34 1.58 9.43
CA LEU A 14 2.99 2.06 8.21
C LEU A 14 3.85 3.30 8.51
N ASP A 15 3.33 4.22 9.33
CA ASP A 15 4.05 5.39 9.84
C ASP A 15 5.36 5.00 10.52
N LYS A 16 5.32 3.99 11.41
CA LYS A 16 6.49 3.49 12.12
C LYS A 16 7.56 3.00 11.15
N ALA A 17 7.17 2.25 10.12
CA ALA A 17 8.12 1.77 9.12
C ALA A 17 8.76 2.90 8.30
N PHE A 18 8.00 3.94 7.95
CA PHE A 18 8.55 5.13 7.27
C PHE A 18 9.44 5.96 8.21
N LYS A 19 9.05 6.14 9.48
CA LYS A 19 9.90 6.81 10.48
C LYS A 19 11.23 6.10 10.68
N GLU A 20 11.23 4.76 10.72
CA GLU A 20 12.44 3.93 10.82
C GLU A 20 13.41 4.16 9.65
N ASP A 21 12.90 4.52 8.47
CA ASP A 21 13.72 4.82 7.30
C ASP A 21 14.06 6.32 7.15
N GLY A 22 13.74 7.14 8.15
CA GLY A 22 14.15 8.55 8.24
C GLY A 22 13.18 9.57 7.66
N PHE A 23 11.93 9.18 7.39
CA PHE A 23 10.88 10.12 7.03
C PHE A 23 10.31 10.82 8.27
N CYS A 24 9.97 12.11 8.14
CA CYS A 24 9.15 12.81 9.13
C CYS A 24 7.67 12.56 8.79
N VAL A 25 6.99 11.71 9.57
CA VAL A 25 5.59 11.34 9.30
C VAL A 25 4.64 12.08 10.24
N VAL A 26 3.69 12.80 9.65
CA VAL A 26 2.57 13.48 10.31
C VAL A 26 1.29 12.70 10.01
N SER A 27 0.50 12.42 11.03
CA SER A 27 -0.77 11.70 10.89
C SER A 27 -1.94 12.67 10.69
N SER A 28 -2.88 12.35 9.79
CA SER A 28 -4.20 13.01 9.73
C SER A 28 -5.19 12.48 10.77
N GLY A 29 -4.79 11.45 11.50
CA GLY A 29 -5.63 10.70 12.42
C GLY A 29 -6.31 9.48 11.81
N ASP A 30 -7.13 8.84 12.65
CA ASP A 30 -8.00 7.72 12.30
C ASP A 30 -9.26 7.72 13.18
N LEU A 31 -10.30 7.01 12.77
CA LEU A 31 -11.53 6.86 13.54
C LEU A 31 -11.27 6.25 14.93
N ILE A 32 -10.24 5.42 15.10
CA ILE A 32 -9.87 4.92 16.44
C ILE A 32 -9.39 6.02 17.40
N THR A 33 -9.00 7.18 16.86
CA THR A 33 -8.64 8.39 17.59
C THR A 33 -9.71 9.49 17.49
N GLY A 34 -10.87 9.18 16.90
CA GLY A 34 -11.96 10.14 16.71
C GLY A 34 -11.74 11.15 15.59
N GLN A 35 -10.84 10.87 14.65
CA GLN A 35 -10.51 11.76 13.53
C GLN A 35 -10.94 11.10 12.21
N ASP A 36 -11.75 11.81 11.42
CA ASP A 36 -12.21 11.35 10.12
C ASP A 36 -11.41 12.02 9.00
N VAL A 37 -11.02 11.26 7.97
CA VAL A 37 -10.30 11.81 6.82
C VAL A 37 -11.16 12.83 6.06
N ARG A 38 -12.49 12.72 6.14
CA ARG A 38 -13.44 13.63 5.49
C ARG A 38 -13.35 15.05 6.06
N ASP A 39 -12.93 15.19 7.31
CA ASP A 39 -12.72 16.47 7.97
C ASP A 39 -11.31 17.04 7.71
N PHE A 40 -10.42 16.26 7.10
CA PHE A 40 -9.07 16.71 6.78
C PHE A 40 -9.08 17.60 5.52
N THR A 41 -8.53 18.80 5.67
CA THR A 41 -8.30 19.74 4.56
C THR A 41 -6.83 19.74 4.17
N GLY A 42 -6.54 19.35 2.92
CA GLY A 42 -5.19 19.33 2.39
C GLY A 42 -4.63 20.74 2.17
N VAL A 43 -3.34 20.91 2.47
CA VAL A 43 -2.62 22.15 2.15
C VAL A 43 -1.64 21.87 1.03
N LYS A 44 -1.86 22.54 -0.11
CA LYS A 44 -1.08 22.35 -1.33
C LYS A 44 0.41 22.55 -1.09
N ASN A 45 1.22 21.62 -1.62
CA ASN A 45 2.68 21.64 -1.62
C ASN A 45 3.34 21.71 -0.23
N LYS A 46 2.70 21.16 0.81
CA LYS A 46 3.29 21.07 2.16
C LYS A 46 3.90 19.72 2.49
N PHE A 47 3.45 18.66 1.82
CA PHE A 47 3.95 17.31 2.03
C PHE A 47 4.71 16.85 0.79
N ASP A 48 5.87 16.24 1.00
CA ASP A 48 6.66 15.63 -0.09
C ASP A 48 5.95 14.38 -0.62
N GLY A 49 5.29 13.64 0.29
CA GLY A 49 4.61 12.38 0.01
C GLY A 49 3.38 12.14 0.89
N ILE A 50 2.53 11.22 0.44
CA ILE A 50 1.36 10.74 1.20
C ILE A 50 1.40 9.22 1.28
N ILE A 51 1.13 8.65 2.46
CA ILE A 51 0.93 7.21 2.66
C ILE A 51 -0.48 6.97 3.21
N GLY A 52 -1.07 5.81 2.92
CA GLY A 52 -2.33 5.43 3.56
C GLY A 52 -2.68 3.96 3.41
N GLY A 53 -3.44 3.44 4.39
CA GLY A 53 -4.02 2.10 4.38
C GLY A 53 -5.54 2.19 4.54
N SER A 54 -6.25 2.60 3.49
CA SER A 54 -7.70 2.84 3.54
C SER A 54 -8.48 1.57 3.94
N PRO A 55 -9.65 1.68 4.59
CA PRO A 55 -10.53 0.55 4.90
C PRO A 55 -10.72 -0.42 3.72
N CYS A 56 -10.45 -1.71 3.96
CA CYS A 56 -10.34 -2.72 2.91
C CYS A 56 -11.44 -3.79 2.95
N GLN A 57 -12.38 -3.69 3.91
CA GLN A 57 -13.35 -4.75 4.22
C GLN A 57 -14.25 -5.07 3.03
N ASP A 58 -14.66 -4.06 2.27
CA ASP A 58 -15.53 -4.19 1.09
C ASP A 58 -14.82 -4.88 -0.09
N PHE A 59 -13.49 -4.81 -0.14
CA PHE A 59 -12.67 -5.40 -1.20
C PHE A 59 -12.15 -6.81 -0.84
N SER A 60 -12.29 -7.22 0.42
CA SER A 60 -11.77 -8.50 0.92
C SER A 60 -12.49 -9.69 0.31
N LYS A 61 -11.74 -10.72 -0.11
CA LYS A 61 -12.30 -12.00 -0.58
C LYS A 61 -13.05 -12.78 0.50
N ALA A 62 -12.78 -12.46 1.77
CA ALA A 62 -13.49 -13.07 2.90
C ALA A 62 -14.90 -12.50 3.08
N ASN A 63 -15.17 -11.29 2.58
CA ASN A 63 -16.51 -10.72 2.62
C ASN A 63 -17.37 -11.34 1.50
N ARG A 64 -18.36 -12.16 1.90
CA ARG A 64 -19.31 -12.82 0.99
C ARG A 64 -20.47 -11.90 0.57
N ASN A 65 -20.73 -10.84 1.35
CA ASN A 65 -21.84 -9.91 1.15
C ASN A 65 -21.28 -8.53 0.78
N ARG A 66 -20.61 -8.46 -0.37
CA ARG A 66 -20.00 -7.20 -0.80
C ARG A 66 -21.08 -6.21 -1.25
N PRO A 67 -21.04 -4.96 -0.75
CA PRO A 67 -21.94 -3.92 -1.25
C PRO A 67 -21.64 -3.60 -2.72
N GLU A 68 -22.57 -2.91 -3.38
CA GLU A 68 -22.30 -2.25 -4.66
C GLU A 68 -21.12 -1.29 -4.50
N LEU A 69 -20.14 -1.37 -5.40
CA LEU A 69 -18.85 -0.67 -5.26
C LEU A 69 -19.03 0.83 -4.99
N ASN A 70 -19.84 1.51 -5.82
CA ASN A 70 -20.02 2.96 -5.76
C ASN A 70 -20.82 3.43 -4.53
N LYS A 71 -21.38 2.51 -3.75
CA LYS A 71 -22.09 2.78 -2.49
C LYS A 71 -21.33 2.22 -1.28
N SER A 72 -20.14 1.67 -1.48
CA SER A 72 -19.35 1.03 -0.43
C SER A 72 -18.52 2.07 0.33
N TYR A 73 -18.42 1.90 1.65
CA TYR A 73 -17.59 2.75 2.49
C TYR A 73 -16.12 2.71 2.08
N GLY A 74 -15.62 1.52 1.71
CA GLY A 74 -14.26 1.36 1.19
C GLY A 74 -14.02 2.23 -0.04
N PHE A 75 -14.99 2.32 -0.97
CA PHE A 75 -14.85 3.15 -2.17
C PHE A 75 -14.93 4.65 -1.88
N GLU A 76 -15.79 5.07 -0.94
CA GLU A 76 -15.79 6.44 -0.41
C GLU A 76 -14.41 6.82 0.12
N MET A 77 -13.79 5.96 0.94
CA MET A 77 -12.45 6.20 1.50
C MET A 77 -11.34 6.22 0.45
N LEU A 78 -11.48 5.47 -0.66
CA LEU A 78 -10.56 5.61 -1.80
C LEU A 78 -10.68 6.99 -2.47
N ASN A 79 -11.90 7.53 -2.57
CA ASN A 79 -12.12 8.86 -3.12
C ASN A 79 -11.60 9.95 -2.17
N GLU A 80 -11.71 9.77 -0.86
CA GLU A 80 -11.10 10.68 0.13
C GLU A 80 -9.57 10.65 0.06
N PHE A 81 -8.95 9.48 -0.11
CA PHE A 81 -7.51 9.40 -0.38
C PHE A 81 -7.14 10.20 -1.63
N LYS A 82 -7.86 10.00 -2.74
CA LYS A 82 -7.65 10.73 -3.99
C LYS A 82 -7.83 12.24 -3.81
N ARG A 83 -8.89 12.67 -3.12
CA ARG A 83 -9.16 14.08 -2.82
C ARG A 83 -7.97 14.73 -2.13
N VAL A 84 -7.50 14.13 -1.03
CA VAL A 84 -6.37 14.68 -0.26
C VAL A 84 -5.07 14.67 -1.06
N VAL A 85 -4.82 13.65 -1.90
CA VAL A 85 -3.67 13.67 -2.83
C VAL A 85 -3.74 14.84 -3.79
N LEU A 86 -4.91 15.12 -4.38
CA LEU A 86 -5.09 16.24 -5.30
C LEU A 86 -4.97 17.61 -4.60
N GLU A 87 -5.53 17.76 -3.40
CA GLU A 87 -5.42 18.99 -2.60
C GLU A 87 -3.98 19.29 -2.17
N CYS A 88 -3.28 18.28 -1.65
CA CYS A 88 -1.90 18.42 -1.16
C CYS A 88 -0.86 18.46 -2.30
N ASN A 89 -1.15 17.84 -3.46
CA ASN A 89 -0.28 17.79 -4.63
C ASN A 89 1.18 17.33 -4.33
N PRO A 90 1.40 16.22 -3.59
CA PRO A 90 2.74 15.74 -3.24
C PRO A 90 3.54 15.29 -4.47
N THR A 91 4.83 14.98 -4.33
CA THR A 91 5.62 14.40 -5.43
C THR A 91 5.30 12.93 -5.67
N TRP A 92 4.85 12.23 -4.62
CA TRP A 92 4.43 10.83 -4.67
C TRP A 92 3.31 10.55 -3.66
N ALA A 93 2.57 9.47 -3.87
CA ALA A 93 1.64 8.92 -2.90
C ALA A 93 1.64 7.38 -2.94
N LEU A 94 1.35 6.74 -1.82
CA LEU A 94 1.31 5.28 -1.68
C LEU A 94 0.05 4.86 -0.93
N LEU A 95 -0.72 3.96 -1.54
CA LEU A 95 -1.92 3.38 -0.96
C LEU A 95 -1.76 1.88 -0.81
N GLU A 96 -1.84 1.39 0.42
CA GLU A 96 -1.93 -0.03 0.75
C GLU A 96 -3.40 -0.47 0.81
N ASN A 97 -3.68 -1.66 0.29
CA ASN A 97 -4.97 -2.32 0.42
C ASN A 97 -4.85 -3.84 0.19
N VAL A 98 -6.00 -4.52 0.14
CA VAL A 98 -6.09 -5.94 -0.24
C VAL A 98 -6.17 -6.11 -1.76
N ALA A 99 -5.85 -7.31 -2.25
CA ALA A 99 -5.78 -7.62 -3.68
C ALA A 99 -7.07 -7.35 -4.49
N GLY A 100 -8.22 -7.30 -3.83
CA GLY A 100 -9.51 -7.02 -4.47
C GLY A 100 -9.80 -5.53 -4.72
N VAL A 101 -8.95 -4.62 -4.26
CA VAL A 101 -9.14 -3.17 -4.43
C VAL A 101 -9.17 -2.81 -5.93
N PRO A 102 -10.08 -1.91 -6.35
CA PRO A 102 -10.07 -1.38 -7.71
C PRO A 102 -8.79 -0.58 -7.99
N ASN A 103 -8.48 -0.39 -9.27
CA ASN A 103 -7.49 0.61 -9.64
C ASN A 103 -8.07 1.99 -9.33
N LEU A 104 -7.34 2.80 -8.58
CA LEU A 104 -7.66 4.19 -8.37
C LEU A 104 -6.66 5.00 -9.19
N GLU A 105 -7.11 5.68 -10.24
CA GLU A 105 -6.27 6.56 -11.05
C GLU A 105 -6.41 8.02 -10.55
N ILE A 106 -5.28 8.71 -10.43
CA ILE A 106 -5.19 10.08 -9.93
C ILE A 106 -4.56 10.93 -11.04
N GLU A 107 -5.26 11.97 -11.45
CA GLU A 107 -4.80 12.88 -12.50
C GLU A 107 -3.49 13.56 -12.10
N GLY A 108 -2.57 13.69 -13.06
CA GLY A 108 -1.25 14.29 -12.83
C GLY A 108 -0.22 13.33 -12.21
N TYR A 109 -0.55 12.06 -12.01
CA TYR A 109 0.36 11.06 -11.50
C TYR A 109 0.47 9.84 -12.42
N ASN A 110 1.68 9.34 -12.57
CA ASN A 110 1.90 7.98 -13.06
C ASN A 110 1.37 6.97 -12.04
N TYR A 111 1.05 5.78 -12.52
CA TYR A 111 0.41 4.74 -11.74
C TYR A 111 1.20 3.42 -11.78
N GLN A 112 1.54 2.90 -10.61
CA GLN A 112 2.16 1.59 -10.45
C GLN A 112 1.34 0.69 -9.52
N ARG A 113 1.13 -0.56 -9.95
CA ARG A 113 0.36 -1.57 -9.23
C ARG A 113 1.27 -2.73 -8.79
N ILE A 114 1.46 -2.91 -7.48
CA ILE A 114 2.39 -3.88 -6.90
C ILE A 114 1.66 -4.84 -5.97
N ASP A 115 1.67 -6.12 -6.31
CA ASP A 115 1.40 -7.19 -5.35
C ASP A 115 2.68 -7.44 -4.52
N ILE A 116 2.55 -7.50 -3.20
CA ILE A 116 3.61 -7.80 -2.23
C ILE A 116 3.10 -8.79 -1.20
N ASN A 117 3.87 -9.83 -0.88
CA ASN A 117 3.50 -10.80 0.14
C ASN A 117 4.50 -10.74 1.29
N GLN A 118 4.00 -10.71 2.53
CA GLN A 118 4.82 -10.81 3.74
C GLN A 118 5.70 -12.07 3.70
N SER A 119 5.22 -13.13 3.03
CA SER A 119 5.96 -14.39 2.88
C SER A 119 7.27 -14.28 2.10
N TRP A 120 7.55 -13.13 1.49
CA TRP A 120 8.81 -12.87 0.79
C TRP A 120 9.93 -12.43 1.74
N TYR A 121 9.57 -12.11 2.98
CA TYR A 121 10.46 -11.54 3.99
C TYR A 121 10.40 -12.31 5.32
N GLU A 122 9.29 -13.00 5.60
CA GLU A 122 9.01 -13.69 6.86
C GLU A 122 8.15 -14.95 6.61
N ASP A 123 8.01 -15.84 7.61
CA ASP A 123 7.21 -17.08 7.49
C ASP A 123 5.69 -16.87 7.70
N VAL A 124 5.15 -15.78 7.15
CA VAL A 124 3.74 -15.37 7.29
C VAL A 124 3.14 -15.06 5.93
N ASN A 125 2.01 -15.68 5.60
CA ASN A 125 1.32 -15.42 4.34
C ASN A 125 0.33 -14.25 4.48
N ARG A 126 0.70 -13.09 3.95
CA ARG A 126 -0.16 -11.90 3.89
C ARG A 126 0.06 -11.17 2.57
N LEU A 127 -0.78 -11.48 1.59
CA LEU A 127 -0.79 -10.74 0.33
C LEU A 127 -1.41 -9.36 0.53
N ARG A 128 -0.67 -8.34 0.08
CA ARG A 128 -1.09 -6.95 0.02
C ARG A 128 -0.89 -6.37 -1.36
N HIS A 129 -1.59 -5.29 -1.56
CA HIS A 129 -1.74 -4.65 -2.83
C HIS A 129 -1.42 -3.17 -2.67
N ILE A 130 -0.38 -2.71 -3.37
CA ILE A 130 0.12 -1.35 -3.27
C ILE A 130 -0.14 -0.63 -4.59
N GLN A 131 -0.77 0.54 -4.50
CA GLN A 131 -0.89 1.49 -5.58
C GLN A 131 0.06 2.65 -5.28
N PHE A 132 1.05 2.85 -6.13
CA PHE A 132 2.02 3.93 -6.00
C PHE A 132 1.79 4.95 -7.12
N TYR A 133 1.73 6.21 -6.72
CA TYR A 133 1.47 7.37 -7.54
C TYR A 133 2.70 8.25 -7.51
N TYR A 134 3.18 8.70 -8.66
CA TYR A 134 4.40 9.48 -8.71
C TYR A 134 4.43 10.43 -9.91
N LYS A 135 5.02 11.61 -9.72
CA LYS A 135 5.25 12.58 -10.80
C LYS A 135 6.37 12.10 -11.73
N ASP A 136 6.43 12.66 -12.93
CA ASP A 136 7.42 12.30 -13.97
C ASP A 136 8.88 12.49 -13.55
N THR A 137 9.11 13.25 -12.48
CA THR A 137 10.42 13.43 -11.85
C THR A 137 10.90 12.20 -11.09
N LEU A 138 10.07 11.17 -10.90
CA LEU A 138 10.37 9.96 -10.15
C LEU A 138 10.19 8.72 -11.02
N THR A 139 10.78 7.61 -10.58
CA THR A 139 10.66 6.30 -11.23
C THR A 139 9.74 5.35 -10.43
N PRO A 140 9.18 4.30 -11.07
CA PRO A 140 8.43 3.28 -10.35
C PRO A 140 9.28 2.61 -9.26
N LEU A 141 8.64 2.26 -8.14
CA LEU A 141 9.29 1.56 -7.03
C LEU A 141 9.88 0.22 -7.49
N GLN A 142 11.15 0.03 -7.17
CA GLN A 142 11.81 -1.27 -7.23
C GLN A 142 11.80 -1.90 -5.84
N ILE A 143 11.14 -3.04 -5.72
CA ILE A 143 11.13 -3.84 -4.49
C ILE A 143 11.76 -5.20 -4.75
N LYS A 144 12.45 -5.75 -3.74
CA LYS A 144 12.88 -7.16 -3.78
C LYS A 144 11.64 -8.05 -3.73
N ARG A 145 11.39 -8.79 -4.81
CA ARG A 145 10.27 -9.71 -4.94
C ARG A 145 10.77 -11.14 -4.86
N SER A 146 10.03 -12.00 -4.18
CA SER A 146 10.32 -13.43 -4.11
C SER A 146 9.10 -14.23 -4.58
N VAL A 147 9.21 -15.55 -4.53
CA VAL A 147 8.10 -16.48 -4.74
C VAL A 147 7.66 -16.98 -3.37
N THR A 148 6.35 -17.02 -3.12
CA THR A 148 5.81 -17.71 -1.95
C THR A 148 5.98 -19.20 -2.17
N ASP A 149 6.84 -19.84 -1.36
CA ASP A 149 6.94 -21.28 -1.33
C ASP A 149 5.61 -21.88 -0.84
N ARG A 150 5.04 -22.78 -1.65
CA ARG A 150 3.74 -23.42 -1.37
C ARG A 150 3.88 -24.75 -0.67
N ASP A 151 5.09 -25.31 -0.64
CA ASP A 151 5.39 -26.58 0.00
C ASP A 151 5.72 -26.38 1.48
N VAL A 152 6.06 -25.14 1.87
CA VAL A 152 6.26 -24.73 3.27
C VAL A 152 4.93 -24.33 3.91
N LYS A 153 4.66 -24.87 5.11
CA LYS A 153 3.51 -24.46 5.93
C LYS A 153 3.74 -23.07 6.53
N LEU A 154 3.25 -22.04 5.85
CA LEU A 154 3.32 -20.66 6.32
C LEU A 154 2.32 -20.39 7.46
N THR A 155 2.71 -19.48 8.36
CA THR A 155 1.83 -19.02 9.44
C THR A 155 0.75 -18.10 8.88
N GLY A 156 -0.48 -18.22 9.40
CA GLY A 156 -1.57 -17.32 9.05
C GLY A 156 -1.31 -15.89 9.53
N CYS A 157 -1.54 -14.90 8.68
CA CYS A 157 -1.36 -13.48 9.03
C CYS A 157 -2.30 -13.01 10.14
N ALA A 158 -1.90 -11.95 10.86
CA ALA A 158 -2.73 -11.31 11.89
C ALA A 158 -4.00 -10.69 11.27
N LEU A 159 -5.19 -11.03 11.76
CA LEU A 159 -6.45 -10.45 11.27
C LEU A 159 -7.15 -9.58 12.33
N ALA A 160 -8.02 -8.69 11.89
CA ALA A 160 -8.80 -7.85 12.78
C ALA A 160 -9.77 -8.68 13.66
N SER A 161 -10.22 -9.82 13.12
CA SER A 161 -11.10 -10.79 13.76
C SER A 161 -10.36 -12.04 14.24
N ASP A 162 -9.07 -11.93 14.54
CA ASP A 162 -8.25 -13.08 14.92
C ASP A 162 -8.61 -13.62 16.31
N ASN A 163 -8.52 -14.93 16.51
CA ASN A 163 -8.79 -15.57 17.80
C ASN A 163 -7.53 -15.75 18.64
N ARG A 164 -6.34 -15.67 18.05
CA ARG A 164 -5.05 -15.76 18.74
C ARG A 164 -4.83 -14.64 19.75
N SER A 165 -3.83 -14.79 20.61
CA SER A 165 -3.49 -13.80 21.63
C SER A 165 -2.99 -12.48 21.02
N PHE A 166 -3.12 -11.38 21.77
CA PHE A 166 -2.54 -10.10 21.34
C PHE A 166 -1.03 -10.19 21.10
N ASN A 167 -0.30 -10.95 21.93
CA ASN A 167 1.14 -11.14 21.79
C ASN A 167 1.51 -11.87 20.49
N GLU A 168 0.76 -12.90 20.11
CA GLU A 168 0.98 -13.56 18.82
C GLU A 168 0.73 -12.59 17.65
N LEU A 169 -0.33 -11.79 17.70
CA LEU A 169 -0.64 -10.80 16.66
C LEU A 169 0.47 -9.74 16.54
N LYS A 170 1.02 -9.28 17.66
CA LYS A 170 2.17 -8.36 17.67
C LYS A 170 3.36 -8.95 16.91
N LYS A 171 3.74 -10.18 17.26
CA LYS A 171 4.86 -10.89 16.63
C LYS A 171 4.65 -11.05 15.13
N LEU A 172 3.44 -11.42 14.70
CA LEU A 172 3.08 -11.57 13.28
C LEU A 172 3.09 -10.26 12.48
N GLN A 173 3.00 -9.11 13.15
CA GLN A 173 3.12 -7.78 12.52
C GLN A 173 4.54 -7.19 12.65
N GLY A 174 5.47 -7.92 13.27
CA GLY A 174 6.85 -7.48 13.50
C GLY A 174 7.01 -6.50 14.68
N LEU A 175 6.02 -6.41 15.57
CA LEU A 175 6.05 -5.55 16.76
C LEU A 175 6.86 -6.20 17.88
N SER A 176 7.51 -5.37 18.70
CA SER A 176 8.29 -5.79 19.86
C SER A 176 7.41 -6.32 20.99
N ASP A 177 8.02 -7.11 21.88
CA ASP A 177 7.30 -7.71 23.01
C ASP A 177 6.77 -6.67 24.01
N ASP A 178 7.46 -5.54 24.16
CA ASP A 178 7.07 -4.41 25.01
C ASP A 178 5.98 -3.50 24.39
N PHE A 179 5.71 -3.62 23.08
CA PHE A 179 4.66 -2.83 22.44
C PHE A 179 3.29 -3.10 23.08
N ASN A 180 2.57 -2.02 23.40
CA ASN A 180 1.26 -2.09 24.02
C ASN A 180 0.38 -0.89 23.64
N LEU A 181 -0.93 -1.05 23.78
CA LEU A 181 -1.94 0.01 23.62
C LEU A 181 -2.73 0.09 24.93
N PRO A 182 -2.21 0.77 25.98
CA PRO A 182 -2.67 0.59 27.36
C PRO A 182 -4.16 0.91 27.54
N SER A 183 -4.69 1.90 26.83
CA SER A 183 -6.10 2.32 26.93
C SER A 183 -7.09 1.44 26.16
N PHE A 184 -6.61 0.45 25.39
CA PHE A 184 -7.46 -0.44 24.60
C PHE A 184 -7.78 -1.71 25.38
N ASN A 185 -9.03 -2.18 25.28
CA ASN A 185 -9.35 -3.55 25.68
C ASN A 185 -8.68 -4.58 24.74
N VAL A 186 -8.64 -5.85 25.13
CA VAL A 186 -7.95 -6.91 24.36
C VAL A 186 -8.49 -7.03 22.93
N GLN A 187 -9.80 -6.91 22.72
CA GLN A 187 -10.41 -6.99 21.40
C GLN A 187 -9.99 -5.80 20.52
N GLY A 188 -10.00 -4.58 21.07
CA GLY A 188 -9.57 -3.36 20.39
C GLY A 188 -8.10 -3.43 20.00
N LYS A 189 -7.24 -3.90 20.91
CA LYS A 189 -5.81 -4.16 20.65
C LYS A 189 -5.61 -5.08 19.44
N LYS A 190 -6.31 -6.21 19.43
CA LYS A 190 -6.23 -7.21 18.35
C LYS A 190 -6.75 -6.65 17.03
N ARG A 191 -7.89 -5.94 17.05
CA ARG A 191 -8.46 -5.31 15.85
C ARG A 191 -7.51 -4.28 15.23
N ALA A 192 -6.94 -3.41 16.07
CA ALA A 192 -6.00 -2.37 15.65
C ALA A 192 -4.73 -2.96 15.05
N VAL A 193 -4.10 -3.93 15.72
CA VAL A 193 -2.91 -4.61 15.21
C VAL A 193 -3.23 -5.43 13.95
N GLY A 194 -4.34 -6.16 13.92
CA GLY A 194 -4.73 -6.99 12.78
C GLY A 194 -5.01 -6.21 11.50
N ASN A 195 -5.54 -4.98 11.61
CA ASN A 195 -5.78 -4.09 10.46
C ASN A 195 -4.50 -3.45 9.91
N GLY A 196 -3.46 -3.28 10.73
CA GLY A 196 -2.24 -2.59 10.32
C GLY A 196 -1.47 -3.27 9.19
N VAL A 197 -0.60 -2.50 8.53
CA VAL A 197 0.38 -3.02 7.57
C VAL A 197 1.51 -3.70 8.37
N PRO A 198 1.96 -4.92 8.00
CA PRO A 198 3.11 -5.54 8.66
C PRO A 198 4.36 -4.68 8.52
N LEU A 199 5.16 -4.59 9.59
CA LEU A 199 6.37 -3.77 9.56
C LEU A 199 7.38 -4.24 8.51
N SER A 200 7.47 -5.55 8.23
CA SER A 200 8.32 -6.08 7.16
C SER A 200 7.94 -5.53 5.78
N ILE A 201 6.64 -5.52 5.44
CA ILE A 201 6.14 -4.90 4.21
C ILE A 201 6.37 -3.38 4.25
N GLY A 202 6.00 -2.73 5.35
CA GLY A 202 6.15 -1.28 5.50
C GLY A 202 7.59 -0.81 5.29
N ARG A 203 8.58 -1.53 5.84
CA ARG A 203 10.01 -1.22 5.72
C ARG A 203 10.50 -1.34 4.27
N VAL A 204 10.07 -2.39 3.57
CA VAL A 204 10.41 -2.57 2.15
C VAL A 204 9.85 -1.42 1.31
N LEU A 205 8.62 -0.99 1.60
CA LEU A 205 7.99 0.13 0.89
C LEU A 205 8.65 1.46 1.22
N ALA A 206 8.90 1.74 2.50
CA ALA A 206 9.61 2.95 2.93
C ALA A 206 10.98 3.06 2.25
N HIS A 207 11.76 1.98 2.29
CA HIS A 207 13.07 1.94 1.63
C HIS A 207 12.98 2.16 0.13
N ALA A 208 12.04 1.50 -0.55
CA ALA A 208 11.85 1.69 -1.99
C ALA A 208 11.45 3.13 -2.34
N VAL A 209 10.57 3.76 -1.54
CA VAL A 209 10.18 5.17 -1.72
C VAL A 209 11.38 6.08 -1.50
N LYS A 210 12.17 5.84 -0.45
CA LYS A 210 13.40 6.59 -0.18
C LYS A 210 14.38 6.49 -1.33
N SER A 211 14.57 5.30 -1.90
CA SER A 211 15.47 5.07 -3.03
C SER A 211 15.09 5.90 -4.26
N VAL A 212 13.79 6.15 -4.50
CA VAL A 212 13.37 6.93 -5.67
C VAL A 212 13.24 8.43 -5.40
N THR A 213 13.28 8.87 -4.14
CA THR A 213 12.95 10.28 -3.78
C THR A 213 14.03 11.04 -3.03
N ILE A 214 15.01 10.35 -2.42
CA ILE A 214 16.12 10.97 -1.67
C ILE A 214 17.45 10.86 -2.43
N GLN A 215 17.46 10.33 -3.65
CA GLN A 215 18.69 10.32 -4.46
C GLN A 215 19.11 11.75 -4.84
N ASP A 216 20.16 12.24 -4.17
CA ASP A 216 20.96 13.40 -4.56
C ASP A 216 21.37 13.27 -6.03
N ASN A 217 20.87 14.14 -6.90
CA ASN A 217 21.49 14.58 -8.17
C ASN A 217 22.51 13.61 -8.83
N PHE A 218 22.17 12.33 -9.01
CA PHE A 218 22.99 11.38 -9.74
C PHE A 218 22.19 10.68 -10.83
N ASN A 219 22.44 11.24 -12.01
CA ASN A 219 22.38 10.67 -13.34
C ASN A 219 21.02 10.51 -14.01
N ALA A 220 20.92 11.30 -15.09
CA ALA A 220 20.20 11.08 -16.34
C ALA A 220 20.43 9.69 -17.02
N ALA A 221 20.82 8.67 -16.25
CA ALA A 221 20.94 7.28 -16.69
C ALA A 221 19.68 6.45 -16.37
N GLU A 222 18.89 6.82 -15.35
CA GLU A 222 17.61 6.12 -15.07
C GLU A 222 16.49 6.45 -16.07
N SER A 223 16.62 7.53 -16.85
CA SER A 223 15.77 7.83 -18.01
C SER A 223 15.91 6.83 -19.16
N GLN A 224 16.73 5.77 -19.03
CA GLN A 224 16.90 4.71 -20.03
C GLN A 224 16.23 3.38 -19.69
N PHE A 225 15.63 3.22 -18.50
CA PHE A 225 15.00 1.95 -18.17
C PHE A 225 13.62 1.80 -18.80
N LYS A 226 13.44 0.69 -19.54
CA LYS A 226 12.15 0.26 -20.03
C LYS A 226 11.41 -0.51 -18.94
N TYR A 227 10.29 0.02 -18.47
CA TYR A 227 9.48 -0.67 -17.45
C TYR A 227 8.40 -1.58 -18.06
N CYS A 228 8.02 -2.60 -17.29
CA CYS A 228 7.04 -3.61 -17.70
C CYS A 228 5.64 -3.00 -17.90
N LEU A 229 5.06 -3.19 -19.09
CA LEU A 229 3.75 -2.64 -19.49
C LEU A 229 2.54 -3.20 -18.72
N CYS A 230 2.76 -4.16 -17.81
CA CYS A 230 1.69 -4.59 -16.90
C CYS A 230 1.48 -3.63 -15.71
N GLY A 231 2.30 -2.58 -15.58
CA GLY A 231 2.21 -1.58 -14.50
C GLY A 231 2.89 -2.00 -13.19
N CYS A 232 3.63 -3.11 -13.15
CA CYS A 232 4.31 -3.55 -11.92
C CYS A 232 5.61 -2.81 -11.61
N GLY A 233 6.09 -1.98 -12.54
CA GLY A 233 7.33 -1.20 -12.43
C GLY A 233 8.62 -1.99 -12.55
N ARG A 234 8.61 -3.32 -12.77
CA ARG A 234 9.86 -4.07 -13.02
C ARG A 234 10.54 -3.61 -14.31
N VAL A 235 11.85 -3.48 -14.28
CA VAL A 235 12.69 -3.21 -15.45
C VAL A 235 12.69 -4.40 -16.41
N VAL A 236 12.52 -4.12 -17.70
CA VAL A 236 12.58 -5.10 -18.79
C VAL A 236 13.91 -4.92 -19.52
N THR A 237 14.77 -5.94 -19.45
CA THR A 237 16.14 -5.87 -19.97
C THR A 237 16.24 -6.01 -21.49
N SER A 238 15.29 -6.68 -22.13
CA SER A 238 15.26 -6.83 -23.58
C SER A 238 14.53 -5.68 -24.27
N THR A 239 15.16 -5.08 -25.28
CA THR A 239 14.59 -3.99 -26.09
C THR A 239 13.26 -4.39 -26.76
N ARG A 240 13.10 -5.67 -27.14
CA ARG A 240 11.88 -6.19 -27.77
C ARG A 240 10.82 -6.61 -26.76
N ALA A 241 11.20 -7.04 -25.55
CA ALA A 241 10.25 -7.51 -24.55
C ALA A 241 9.38 -6.34 -24.03
N LYS A 242 8.07 -6.58 -23.92
CA LYS A 242 7.09 -5.60 -23.37
C LYS A 242 6.75 -5.88 -21.91
N TYR A 243 7.00 -7.09 -21.45
CA TYR A 243 6.64 -7.58 -20.13
C TYR A 243 7.87 -8.22 -19.50
N TYR A 244 8.00 -8.11 -18.17
CA TYR A 244 9.10 -8.72 -17.42
C TYR A 244 9.11 -10.25 -17.57
N ASP A 245 7.94 -10.88 -17.45
CA ASP A 245 7.78 -12.33 -17.53
C ASP A 245 6.40 -12.72 -18.12
N TYR A 246 6.18 -14.02 -18.24
CA TYR A 246 4.90 -14.61 -18.68
C TYR A 246 3.73 -14.19 -17.79
N SER A 247 3.93 -14.13 -16.47
CA SER A 247 2.92 -13.78 -15.48
C SER A 247 2.43 -12.34 -15.67
N CYS A 248 3.34 -11.41 -15.93
CA CYS A 248 3.06 -10.01 -16.23
C CYS A 248 2.24 -9.86 -17.52
N ARG A 249 2.60 -10.60 -18.57
CA ARG A 249 1.83 -10.65 -19.82
C ARG A 249 0.41 -11.14 -19.58
N LYS A 250 0.23 -12.23 -18.83
CA LYS A 250 -1.09 -12.79 -18.48
C LYS A 250 -1.91 -11.82 -17.64
N ARG A 251 -1.30 -11.10 -16.70
CA ARG A 251 -1.98 -10.07 -15.91
C ARG A 251 -2.55 -8.96 -16.80
N LYS A 252 -1.75 -8.43 -17.74
CA LYS A 252 -2.23 -7.39 -18.66
C LYS A 252 -3.34 -7.90 -19.60
N GLN A 253 -3.22 -9.13 -20.10
CA GLN A 253 -4.29 -9.76 -20.90
C GLN A 253 -5.62 -9.86 -20.14
N ARG A 254 -5.59 -10.22 -18.85
CA ARG A 254 -6.80 -10.30 -18.02
C ARG A 254 -7.41 -8.93 -17.75
N SER A 255 -6.57 -7.94 -17.44
CA SER A 255 -7.02 -6.55 -17.26
C SER A 255 -7.70 -6.00 -18.51
N ASN A 256 -7.11 -6.19 -19.70
CA ASN A 256 -7.72 -5.74 -20.95
C ASN A 256 -9.07 -6.43 -21.25
N LYS A 257 -9.22 -7.71 -20.90
CA LYS A 257 -10.50 -8.43 -21.04
C LYS A 257 -11.57 -7.92 -20.08
N ASN A 258 -11.17 -7.46 -18.89
CA ASN A 258 -12.09 -6.89 -17.91
C ASN A 258 -12.49 -5.45 -18.27
N ASN A 259 -11.69 -4.75 -19.07
CA ASN A 259 -11.96 -3.39 -19.58
C ASN A 259 -12.69 -3.39 -20.95
N MET A 260 -13.32 -4.49 -21.39
CA MET A 260 -14.11 -4.51 -22.63
C MET A 260 -15.46 -3.80 -22.43
N PRO A 261 -15.92 -3.00 -23.41
CA PRO A 261 -17.20 -2.29 -23.31
C PRO A 261 -18.34 -3.30 -23.12
N GLY A 262 -19.03 -3.22 -21.98
CA GLY A 262 -20.09 -4.16 -21.58
C GLY A 262 -19.88 -4.86 -20.23
N ARG A 263 -18.68 -4.78 -19.63
CA ARG A 263 -18.45 -5.09 -18.21
C ARG A 263 -17.95 -3.83 -17.53
N VAL A 264 -18.77 -3.29 -16.62
CA VAL A 264 -18.51 -2.03 -15.92
C VAL A 264 -17.07 -2.00 -15.40
N THR A 265 -16.29 -1.09 -15.97
CA THR A 265 -15.05 -0.58 -15.42
C THR A 265 -15.19 0.94 -15.45
N LEU A 266 -15.06 1.54 -14.24
CA LEU A 266 -15.45 2.89 -13.85
C LEU A 266 -16.97 3.05 -13.64
#